data_AF-A0A494VTV0-F1
#
_entry.id   AF-A0A494VTV0-F1
#
_cell.length_a   1.000
_cell.length_b   1.000
_cell.length_c   1.000
_cell.angle_alpha   90.00
_cell.angle_beta   90.00
_cell.angle_gamma   90.00
#
_symmetry.space_group_name_H-M   'P 1'
#
loop_
_entity.id
_entity.type
_entity.pdbx_description
1 polymer ?
#
loop_
_entity_poly.entity_id
_entity_poly.type
_entity_poly.pdbx_seq_one_letter_code
_entity_poly.pdbx_strand_id
1 'polypeptide(L)'
;MLNNQKGPIAEVDIPVDQLAIKVNLFMFDLKNEATELGFKAGETWALELVSDIEAKHLKKQHQPVVSLSLQSSALLSAFREVKNKLQQTLTPQDMLLTTNDLNRDEKKYLVAYPVRNTSR
;
A
#
# COMPACT_ATOMS: atom_id res chain seq x y z
N MET A 1 -13.20 46.51 2.98
CA MET A 1 -13.21 45.68 1.76
C MET A 1 -12.35 44.47 2.04
N LEU A 2 -12.97 43.28 2.12
CA LEU A 2 -12.35 42.05 2.62
C LEU A 2 -11.20 41.56 1.72
N ASN A 3 -10.09 41.21 2.36
CA ASN A 3 -8.92 40.56 1.77
C ASN A 3 -9.15 39.05 1.78
N ASN A 4 -9.44 38.44 0.62
CA ASN A 4 -9.61 36.99 0.50
C ASN A 4 -8.23 36.31 0.49
N GLN A 5 -7.69 36.04 1.68
CA GLN A 5 -6.63 35.06 1.85
C GLN A 5 -7.22 33.66 1.63
N LYS A 6 -6.83 33.04 0.51
CA LYS A 6 -7.08 31.63 0.20
C LYS A 6 -6.29 30.80 1.24
N GLY A 7 -6.99 30.30 2.25
CA GLY A 7 -6.43 29.39 3.25
C GLY A 7 -5.93 28.09 2.61
N PRO A 8 -5.05 27.34 3.30
CA PRO A 8 -4.44 26.13 2.77
C PRO A 8 -5.52 25.09 2.46
N ILE A 9 -5.38 24.44 1.32
CA ILE A 9 -6.24 23.35 0.86
C ILE A 9 -6.15 22.26 1.93
N ALA A 10 -7.19 22.10 2.74
CA ALA A 10 -7.22 21.08 3.78
C ALA A 10 -7.05 19.70 3.11
N GLU A 11 -6.05 18.94 3.56
CA GLU A 11 -5.99 17.49 3.33
C GLU A 11 -7.34 16.91 3.77
N VAL A 12 -8.16 16.50 2.81
CA VAL A 12 -9.38 15.76 3.13
C VAL A 12 -8.92 14.35 3.49
N ASP A 13 -8.65 14.15 4.77
CA ASP A 13 -8.44 12.81 5.31
C ASP A 13 -9.63 11.93 4.94
N ILE A 14 -9.33 10.77 4.37
CA ILE A 14 -10.36 9.78 4.08
C ILE A 14 -10.99 9.38 5.43
N PRO A 15 -12.33 9.40 5.57
CA PRO A 15 -12.97 8.94 6.80
C PRO A 15 -12.47 7.55 7.17
N VAL A 16 -12.15 7.31 8.44
CA VAL A 16 -11.56 6.05 8.93
C VAL A 16 -12.33 4.83 8.44
N ASP A 17 -13.66 4.92 8.40
CA ASP A 17 -14.55 3.85 7.92
C ASP A 17 -14.31 3.51 6.43
N GLN A 18 -14.02 4.50 5.59
CA GLN A 18 -13.71 4.28 4.18
C GLN A 18 -12.31 3.68 3.98
N LEU A 19 -11.35 4.04 4.83
CA LEU A 19 -10.01 3.42 4.79
C LEU A 19 -10.09 1.93 5.12
N ALA A 20 -10.81 1.58 6.19
CA ALA A 20 -11.01 0.20 6.61
C ALA A 20 -11.67 -0.65 5.50
N ILE A 21 -12.68 -0.10 4.81
CA ILE A 21 -13.31 -0.78 3.66
C ILE A 21 -12.28 -1.06 2.56
N LYS A 22 -11.45 -0.06 2.19
CA LYS A 22 -10.43 -0.24 1.15
C LYS A 22 -9.36 -1.25 1.53
N VAL A 23 -8.91 -1.25 2.79
CA VAL A 23 -7.97 -2.25 3.31
C VAL A 23 -8.59 -3.64 3.27
N ASN A 24 -9.86 -3.79 3.68
CA ASN A 24 -10.53 -5.08 3.68
C ASN A 24 -10.74 -5.63 2.25
N LEU A 25 -11.09 -4.78 1.28
CA LEU A 25 -11.17 -5.15 -0.13
C LEU A 25 -9.80 -5.58 -0.67
N PHE A 26 -8.74 -4.82 -0.36
CA PHE A 26 -7.38 -5.18 -0.76
C PHE A 26 -6.98 -6.55 -0.18
N MET A 27 -7.24 -6.80 1.10
CA MET A 27 -6.98 -8.11 1.73
C MET A 27 -7.81 -9.24 1.13
N PHE A 28 -9.05 -8.97 0.72
CA PHE A 28 -9.89 -9.93 0.03
C PHE A 28 -9.27 -10.31 -1.32
N ASP A 29 -8.81 -9.33 -2.11
CA ASP A 29 -8.12 -9.58 -3.38
C ASP A 29 -6.84 -10.41 -3.16
N LEU A 30 -6.02 -10.06 -2.16
CA LEU A 30 -4.82 -10.85 -1.82
C LEU A 30 -5.16 -12.30 -1.48
N LYS A 31 -6.26 -12.54 -0.76
CA LYS A 31 -6.68 -13.89 -0.38
C LYS A 31 -7.14 -14.68 -1.61
N ASN A 32 -7.88 -14.05 -2.51
CA ASN A 32 -8.36 -14.69 -3.73
C ASN A 32 -7.19 -15.05 -4.64
N GLU A 33 -6.30 -14.09 -4.90
CA GLU A 33 -5.11 -14.30 -5.72
C GLU A 33 -4.20 -15.38 -5.12
N ALA A 34 -4.01 -15.39 -3.79
CA ALA A 34 -3.24 -16.44 -3.12
C ALA A 34 -3.88 -17.82 -3.31
N THR A 35 -5.21 -17.90 -3.30
CA THR A 35 -5.96 -19.15 -3.54
C THR A 35 -5.79 -19.61 -4.98
N GLU A 36 -5.91 -18.70 -5.95
CA GLU A 36 -5.77 -18.99 -7.39
C GLU A 36 -4.34 -19.42 -7.75
N LEU A 37 -3.34 -18.85 -7.10
CA LEU A 37 -1.93 -19.24 -7.25
C LEU A 37 -1.56 -20.53 -6.51
N GLY A 38 -2.44 -21.02 -5.63
CA GLY A 38 -2.19 -22.20 -4.82
C GLY A 38 -1.13 -21.97 -3.73
N PHE A 39 -1.16 -20.82 -3.07
CA PHE A 39 -0.21 -20.48 -2.00
C PHE A 39 -0.12 -21.59 -0.94
N LYS A 40 1.09 -22.08 -0.69
CA LYS A 40 1.42 -23.07 0.33
C LYS A 40 1.74 -22.40 1.66
N ALA A 41 1.77 -23.20 2.73
CA ALA A 41 2.21 -22.74 4.04
C ALA A 41 3.63 -22.15 3.95
N GLY A 42 3.77 -20.89 4.37
CA GLY A 42 5.03 -20.14 4.31
C GLY A 42 5.21 -19.24 3.09
N GLU A 43 4.36 -19.35 2.07
CA GLU A 43 4.33 -18.37 0.98
C GLU A 43 3.63 -17.09 1.46
N THR A 44 4.16 -15.94 1.05
CA THR A 44 3.70 -14.64 1.52
C THR A 44 3.76 -13.60 0.41
N TRP A 45 3.12 -12.46 0.67
CA TRP A 45 3.13 -11.30 -0.20
C TRP A 45 4.28 -10.38 0.16
N ALA A 46 5.06 -9.93 -0.82
CA ALA A 46 5.86 -8.72 -0.64
C ALA A 46 4.93 -7.52 -0.66
N LEU A 47 5.18 -6.52 0.20
CA LEU A 47 4.43 -5.27 0.25
C LEU A 47 5.36 -4.08 0.07
N GLU A 48 5.02 -3.22 -0.88
CA GLU A 48 5.82 -2.03 -1.20
C GLU A 48 4.96 -0.78 -1.40
N LEU A 49 5.48 0.36 -0.92
CA LEU A 49 4.99 1.68 -1.25
C LEU A 49 5.74 2.20 -2.47
N VAL A 50 5.00 2.46 -3.56
CA VAL A 50 5.59 2.74 -4.87
C VAL A 50 4.94 3.92 -5.59
N SER A 51 5.74 4.56 -6.43
CA SER A 51 5.33 5.57 -7.41
C SER A 51 4.65 4.92 -8.63
N ASP A 52 4.09 5.75 -9.51
CA ASP A 52 3.51 5.29 -10.78
C ASP A 52 4.52 4.51 -11.65
N ILE A 53 5.77 4.96 -11.68
CA ILE A 53 6.82 4.36 -12.52
C ILE A 53 7.22 2.99 -11.97
N GLU A 54 7.44 2.91 -10.67
CA GLU A 54 7.79 1.66 -9.97
C GLU A 54 6.64 0.63 -10.05
N ALA A 55 5.39 1.05 -9.86
CA ALA A 55 4.23 0.16 -10.00
C ALA A 55 4.15 -0.47 -11.40
N LYS A 56 4.43 0.32 -12.45
CA LYS A 56 4.49 -0.20 -13.83
C LYS A 56 5.64 -1.19 -14.04
N HIS A 57 6.77 -1.00 -13.36
CA HIS A 57 7.88 -1.95 -13.42
C HIS A 57 7.55 -3.26 -12.70
N LEU A 58 6.98 -3.19 -11.49
CA LEU A 58 6.57 -4.39 -10.75
C LEU A 58 5.56 -5.23 -11.55
N LYS A 59 4.58 -4.59 -12.19
CA LYS A 59 3.58 -5.28 -13.06
C LYS A 59 4.20 -6.02 -14.25
N LYS A 60 5.41 -5.66 -14.69
CA LYS A 60 6.14 -6.37 -15.74
C LYS A 60 6.95 -7.56 -15.21
N GLN A 61 7.41 -7.47 -13.97
CA GLN A 61 8.32 -8.44 -13.35
C GLN A 61 7.58 -9.54 -12.59
N HIS A 62 6.41 -9.21 -12.05
CA HIS A 62 5.62 -10.09 -11.21
C HIS A 62 4.23 -10.25 -11.80
N GLN A 63 3.67 -11.46 -11.65
CA GLN A 63 2.26 -11.72 -11.91
C GLN A 63 1.74 -12.71 -10.86
N PRO A 64 0.60 -12.42 -10.23
CA PRO A 64 -0.17 -11.16 -10.27
C PRO A 64 0.51 -10.03 -9.49
N VAL A 65 0.01 -8.81 -9.67
CA VAL A 65 0.34 -7.63 -8.87
C VAL A 65 -0.96 -6.95 -8.47
N VAL A 66 -1.25 -6.95 -7.16
CA VAL A 66 -2.43 -6.30 -6.59
C VAL A 66 -2.01 -4.92 -6.09
N SER A 67 -2.78 -3.88 -6.41
CA SER A 67 -2.42 -2.50 -6.08
C SER A 67 -3.60 -1.71 -5.51
N LEU A 68 -3.37 -1.00 -4.42
CA LEU A 68 -4.29 -0.04 -3.82
C LEU A 68 -3.70 1.37 -3.96
N SER A 69 -4.49 2.32 -4.45
CA SER A 69 -4.09 3.73 -4.54
C SER A 69 -4.85 4.60 -3.55
N LEU A 70 -4.13 5.45 -2.83
CA LEU A 70 -4.64 6.34 -1.78
C LEU A 70 -3.81 7.63 -1.72
N GLN A 71 -4.36 8.65 -1.06
CA GLN A 71 -3.60 9.81 -0.62
C GLN A 71 -2.57 9.41 0.44
N SER A 72 -1.45 10.14 0.54
CA SER A 72 -0.28 9.74 1.34
C SER A 72 -0.57 9.43 2.80
N SER A 73 -1.42 10.21 3.49
CA SER A 73 -1.78 9.96 4.90
C SER A 73 -2.52 8.62 5.07
N ALA A 74 -3.52 8.40 4.23
CA ALA A 74 -4.30 7.17 4.18
C ALA A 74 -3.45 5.98 3.67
N LEU A 75 -2.52 6.22 2.76
CA LEU A 75 -1.65 5.20 2.18
C LEU A 75 -0.68 4.63 3.21
N LEU A 76 -0.06 5.49 4.02
CA LEU A 76 0.82 5.06 5.11
C LEU A 76 0.04 4.27 6.17
N SER A 77 -1.18 4.72 6.48
CA SER A 77 -2.06 4.02 7.42
C SER A 77 -2.47 2.64 6.89
N ALA A 78 -2.87 2.55 5.61
CA ALA A 78 -3.18 1.29 4.94
C ALA A 78 -1.97 0.34 4.94
N PHE A 79 -0.77 0.82 4.63
CA PHE A 79 0.44 0.00 4.63
C PHE A 79 0.69 -0.68 5.97
N ARG A 80 0.61 0.09 7.06
CA ARG A 80 0.78 -0.43 8.42
C ARG A 80 -0.32 -1.42 8.79
N GLU A 81 -1.57 -1.12 8.45
CA GLU A 81 -2.71 -2.00 8.73
C GLU A 81 -2.62 -3.32 7.95
N VAL A 82 -2.28 -3.27 6.67
CA VAL A 82 -2.12 -4.47 5.82
C VAL A 82 -0.94 -5.32 6.32
N LYS A 83 0.22 -4.73 6.63
CA LYS A 83 1.35 -5.48 7.24
C LYS A 83 0.92 -6.20 8.51
N ASN A 84 0.20 -5.52 9.40
CA ASN A 84 -0.33 -6.13 10.62
C ASN A 84 -1.31 -7.29 10.31
N LYS A 85 -2.25 -7.11 9.37
CA LYS A 85 -3.21 -8.17 8.98
C LYS A 85 -2.53 -9.37 8.32
N LEU A 86 -1.43 -9.16 7.59
CA LEU A 86 -0.60 -10.22 7.04
C LEU A 86 0.41 -10.80 8.05
N GLN A 87 0.40 -10.34 9.30
CA GLN A 87 1.34 -10.74 10.35
C GLN A 87 2.82 -10.50 9.97
N GLN A 88 3.07 -9.47 9.16
CA GLN A 88 4.41 -9.06 8.76
C GLN A 88 4.96 -8.02 9.74
N THR A 89 6.20 -8.21 10.16
CA THR A 89 6.87 -7.26 11.06
C THR A 89 7.17 -5.95 10.33
N LEU A 90 6.89 -4.83 11.00
CA LEU A 90 7.38 -3.53 10.56
C LEU A 90 8.88 -3.45 10.82
N THR A 91 9.66 -3.24 9.76
CA THR A 91 11.10 -2.98 9.87
C THR A 91 11.34 -1.61 10.52
N PRO A 92 12.55 -1.35 11.03
CA PRO A 92 12.91 -0.02 11.53
C PRO A 92 12.67 1.09 10.50
N GLN A 93 12.89 0.81 9.21
CA GLN A 93 12.61 1.77 8.14
C GLN A 93 11.10 2.03 7.99
N ASP A 94 10.26 0.98 8.05
CA ASP A 94 8.81 1.12 7.97
C ASP A 94 8.24 1.98 9.11
N MET A 95 8.81 1.85 10.31
CA MET A 95 8.39 2.61 11.49
C MET A 95 8.74 4.09 11.38
N LEU A 96 9.83 4.42 10.69
CA LEU A 96 10.30 5.79 10.49
C LEU A 96 9.63 6.50 9.31
N LEU A 97 8.93 5.77 8.42
CA LEU A 97 8.22 6.37 7.29
C LEU A 97 7.19 7.40 7.75
N THR A 98 7.24 8.58 7.13
CA THR A 98 6.29 9.66 7.34
C THR A 98 5.51 9.97 6.07
N THR A 99 4.36 10.64 6.19
CA THR A 99 3.58 11.13 5.04
C THR A 99 4.42 12.05 4.13
N ASN A 100 5.36 12.82 4.71
CA ASN A 100 6.25 13.69 3.95
C ASN A 100 7.23 12.89 3.07
N ASP A 101 7.70 11.73 3.53
CA ASP A 101 8.54 10.85 2.71
C ASP A 101 7.77 10.33 1.50
N LEU A 102 6.52 9.87 1.71
CA LEU A 102 5.65 9.41 0.64
C LEU A 102 5.39 10.52 -0.39
N ASN A 103 5.18 11.75 0.07
CA ASN A 103 4.98 12.90 -0.81
C ASN A 103 6.26 13.24 -1.60
N ARG A 104 7.41 13.30 -0.93
CA ARG A 104 8.71 13.62 -1.55
C ARG A 104 9.08 12.59 -2.62
N ASP A 105 8.86 11.31 -2.32
CA ASP A 105 9.24 10.20 -3.19
C ASP A 105 8.10 9.77 -4.13
N GLU A 106 7.05 10.61 -4.23
CA GLU A 106 5.87 10.45 -5.09
C GLU A 106 5.19 9.07 -4.99
N LYS A 107 5.16 8.50 -3.79
CA LYS A 107 4.54 7.19 -3.51
C LYS A 107 3.02 7.33 -3.52
N LYS A 108 2.36 6.58 -4.40
CA LYS A 108 0.91 6.68 -4.67
C LYS A 108 0.18 5.35 -4.53
N TYR A 109 0.92 4.25 -4.44
CA TYR A 109 0.35 2.91 -4.39
C TYR A 109 0.96 2.09 -3.26
N LEU A 110 0.11 1.28 -2.65
CA LEU A 110 0.48 0.10 -1.90
C LEU A 110 0.34 -1.07 -2.86
N VAL A 111 1.45 -1.75 -3.13
CA VAL A 111 1.49 -2.88 -4.06
C VAL A 111 1.85 -4.15 -3.30
N ALA A 112 1.16 -5.23 -3.67
CA ALA A 112 1.47 -6.58 -3.24
C ALA A 112 1.81 -7.47 -4.42
N TYR A 113 2.83 -8.31 -4.27
CA TYR A 113 3.18 -9.35 -5.24
C TYR A 113 3.72 -10.61 -4.55
N PRO A 114 3.60 -11.81 -5.14
CA PRO A 114 4.04 -13.05 -4.50
C PRO A 114 5.55 -13.08 -4.30
N VAL A 115 6.03 -13.40 -3.09
CA VAL A 115 7.43 -13.77 -2.86
C VAL A 115 7.62 -15.20 -3.34
N ARG A 116 8.12 -15.37 -4.56
CA ARG A 116 8.51 -16.70 -5.04
C ARG A 116 9.85 -17.03 -4.41
N ASN A 117 9.89 -18.02 -3.51
CA ASN A 117 11.15 -18.59 -3.04
C ASN A 117 11.87 -19.19 -4.26
N THR A 118 12.82 -18.47 -4.84
CA THR A 118 13.77 -19.04 -5.80
C THR A 118 14.85 -19.80 -5.04
N SER A 119 14.46 -20.81 -4.26
CA SER A 119 15.39 -21.83 -3.81
C SER A 119 15.51 -22.84 -4.96
N ARG A 120 16.44 -22.57 -5.87
CA ARG A 120 17.02 -23.60 -6.74
C ARG A 120 18.13 -24.33 -5.97
#